data_AF-B5FUX4-F1
#
_entry.id   AF-B5FUX4-F1
#
_cell.length_a   1.000
_cell.length_b   1.000
_cell.length_c   1.000
_cell.angle_alpha   90.00
_cell.angle_beta   90.00
_cell.angle_gamma   90.00
#
_symmetry.space_group_name_H-M   'P 1'
#
loop_
_entity.id
_entity.type
_entity.pdbx_description
1 polymer ?
#
loop_
_entity_poly.entity_id
_entity_poly.type
_entity_poly.pdbx_seq_one_letter_code
_entity_poly.pdbx_strand_id
1 'polypeptide(L)'
;MSRTIFCTYLQRDAEGQDFQLYPGELGKRIYNEISKDAWAQWQHKQTMLINEKKLNMMNAEHRKLLEQEMVSFLFEGKDVHIEGYTPEDKK
;
A
#
# COMPACT_ATOMS: atom_id res chain seq x y z
N MET A 1 3.96 14.26 17.87
CA MET A 1 2.65 13.71 18.28
C MET A 1 2.30 12.62 17.29
N SER A 2 2.35 11.34 17.70
CA SER A 2 1.93 10.23 16.81
C SER A 2 0.42 10.35 16.59
N ARG A 3 -0.01 10.54 15.33
CA ARG A 3 -1.42 10.55 14.99
C ARG A 3 -1.88 9.09 14.95
N THR A 4 -2.78 8.68 15.84
CA THR A 4 -3.45 7.38 15.68
C THR A 4 -4.52 7.50 14.59
N ILE A 5 -4.50 6.59 13.64
CA ILE A 5 -5.52 6.49 12.60
C ILE A 5 -6.08 5.08 12.58
N PHE A 6 -7.33 4.96 12.12
CA PHE A 6 -7.89 3.66 11.83
C PHE A 6 -7.25 3.14 10.54
N CYS A 7 -6.45 2.08 10.67
CA CYS A 7 -5.80 1.50 9.51
C CYS A 7 -6.77 0.57 8.79
N THR A 8 -7.26 0.94 7.62
CA THR A 8 -8.21 0.12 6.84
C THR A 8 -7.61 -1.24 6.51
N TYR A 9 -6.32 -1.29 6.17
CA TYR A 9 -5.60 -2.53 5.89
C TYR A 9 -5.51 -3.47 7.09
N LEU A 10 -5.15 -2.96 8.28
CA LEU A 10 -5.04 -3.78 9.49
C LEU A 10 -6.38 -3.94 10.23
N GLN A 11 -7.43 -3.26 9.76
CA GLN A 11 -8.73 -3.08 10.43
C GLN A 11 -8.62 -2.76 11.93
N ARG A 12 -7.62 -1.97 12.31
CA ARG A 12 -7.36 -1.56 13.70
C ARG A 12 -6.74 -0.18 13.77
N ASP A 13 -6.91 0.49 14.91
CA ASP A 13 -6.22 1.73 15.22
C ASP A 13 -4.71 1.49 15.35
N ALA A 14 -3.94 2.23 14.56
CA ALA A 14 -2.48 2.14 14.53
C ALA A 14 -1.87 3.53 14.32
N GLU A 15 -0.56 3.64 14.55
CA GLU A 15 0.14 4.90 14.33
C GLU A 15 0.14 5.25 12.84
N GLY A 16 -0.54 6.34 12.50
CA GLY A 16 -0.49 6.98 11.20
C GLY A 16 0.90 7.51 10.88
N GLN A 17 1.12 7.78 9.61
CA GLN A 17 2.38 8.37 9.15
C GLN A 17 2.59 9.76 9.76
N ASP A 18 3.84 10.16 9.97
CA ASP A 18 4.15 11.50 10.52
C ASP A 18 3.88 12.60 9.48
N PHE A 19 4.07 12.29 8.20
CA PHE A 19 3.86 13.18 7.07
C PHE A 19 3.38 12.42 5.84
N GLN A 20 2.82 13.15 4.88
CA GLN A 20 2.38 12.61 3.59
C GLN A 20 3.61 12.18 2.77
N LEU A 21 3.90 10.87 2.72
CA LEU A 21 5.05 10.32 1.97
C LEU A 21 4.87 10.39 0.45
N TYR A 22 3.62 10.35 -0.03
CA TYR A 22 3.31 10.37 -1.46
C TYR A 22 2.59 11.68 -1.82
N PRO A 23 3.01 12.45 -2.82
CA PRO A 23 2.30 13.67 -3.22
C PRO A 23 0.96 13.33 -3.91
N GLY A 24 0.02 14.28 -3.88
CA GLY A 24 -1.29 14.16 -4.54
C GLY A 24 -2.40 13.60 -3.65
N GLU A 25 -3.58 13.41 -4.25
CA GLU A 25 -4.78 12.94 -3.52
C GLU A 25 -4.61 11.55 -2.94
N LEU A 26 -3.93 10.67 -3.68
CA LEU A 26 -3.67 9.31 -3.27
C LEU A 26 -2.83 9.24 -2.00
N GLY A 27 -1.77 10.05 -1.92
CA GLY A 27 -0.95 10.08 -0.72
C GLY A 27 -1.63 10.74 0.48
N LYS A 28 -2.52 11.71 0.25
CA LYS A 28 -3.41 12.21 1.31
C LYS A 28 -4.31 11.09 1.82
N ARG A 29 -4.82 10.25 0.93
CA ARG A 29 -5.65 9.10 1.29
C ARG A 29 -4.85 8.06 2.12
N ILE A 30 -3.65 7.72 1.66
CA ILE A 30 -2.73 6.82 2.38
C ILE A 30 -2.41 7.41 3.76
N TYR A 31 -2.10 8.71 3.83
CA TYR A 31 -1.81 9.39 5.10
C TYR A 31 -2.98 9.34 6.10
N ASN A 32 -4.23 9.25 5.64
CA ASN A 32 -5.40 9.22 6.51
C ASN A 32 -5.87 7.80 6.88
N GLU A 33 -5.72 6.82 6.00
CA GLU A 33 -6.25 5.46 6.20
C GLU A 33 -5.16 4.39 6.43
N ILE A 34 -3.88 4.70 6.18
CA ILE A 34 -2.78 3.72 6.19
C ILE A 34 -1.73 4.08 7.22
N SER A 35 -1.54 3.17 8.17
CA SER A 35 -0.58 3.30 9.27
C SER A 35 0.86 3.11 8.79
N LYS A 36 1.83 3.47 9.64
CA LYS A 36 3.26 3.20 9.39
C LYS A 36 3.53 1.72 9.13
N ASP A 37 2.86 0.84 9.87
CA ASP A 37 2.99 -0.62 9.73
C ASP A 37 2.46 -1.11 8.36
N ALA A 38 1.25 -0.69 8.00
CA ALA A 38 0.67 -1.03 6.70
C ALA A 38 1.46 -0.42 5.52
N TRP A 39 2.00 0.79 5.70
CA TRP A 39 2.86 1.42 4.72
C TRP A 39 4.15 0.64 4.51
N ALA A 40 4.79 0.14 5.58
CA ALA A 40 5.97 -0.71 5.46
C ALA A 40 5.67 -2.00 4.66
N GLN A 41 4.54 -2.65 4.95
CA GLN A 41 4.09 -3.82 4.18
C GLN A 41 3.86 -3.48 2.70
N TRP A 42 3.26 -2.33 2.41
CA TRP A 42 3.11 -1.85 1.05
C TRP A 42 4.45 -1.57 0.36
N GLN A 43 5.43 -0.95 1.03
CA GLN A 43 6.75 -0.71 0.43
C GLN A 43 7.44 -2.00 -0.02
N HIS A 44 7.34 -3.06 0.80
CA HIS A 44 7.82 -4.39 0.41
C HIS A 44 7.05 -4.94 -0.79
N LYS A 45 5.72 -4.88 -0.76
CA LYS A 45 4.86 -5.35 -1.84
C LYS A 45 5.11 -4.58 -3.14
N GLN A 46 5.23 -3.27 -3.07
CA GLN A 46 5.54 -2.37 -4.18
C GLN A 46 6.87 -2.76 -4.84
N THR A 47 7.91 -2.97 -4.03
CA THR A 47 9.23 -3.41 -4.54
C THR A 47 9.13 -4.75 -5.27
N MET A 48 8.41 -5.71 -4.68
CA MET A 48 8.17 -7.02 -5.31
C MET A 48 7.40 -6.88 -6.63
N LEU A 49 6.34 -6.08 -6.66
CA LEU A 49 5.58 -5.81 -7.89
C LEU A 49 6.45 -5.20 -8.99
N ILE A 50 7.29 -4.24 -8.64
CA ILE A 50 8.19 -3.59 -9.60
C ILE A 50 9.17 -4.60 -10.18
N ASN A 51 9.74 -5.48 -9.36
CA ASN A 51 10.68 -6.51 -9.80
C ASN A 51 9.99 -7.60 -10.65
N GLU A 52 8.88 -8.15 -10.18
CA GLU A 52 8.17 -9.27 -10.81
C GLU A 52 7.51 -8.86 -12.13
N LYS A 53 6.72 -7.77 -12.11
CA LYS A 53 6.08 -7.24 -13.32
C LYS A 53 7.04 -6.41 -14.19
N LYS A 54 8.31 -6.28 -13.80
CA LYS A 54 9.33 -5.41 -14.43
C LYS A 54 8.76 -4.03 -14.74
N LEU A 55 8.06 -3.44 -13.75
CA LEU A 55 7.37 -2.17 -13.93
C LEU A 55 8.40 -1.08 -14.20
N ASN A 56 8.07 -0.26 -15.18
CA ASN A 56 8.89 0.85 -15.63
C ASN A 56 8.11 2.12 -15.36
N MET A 57 8.59 2.93 -14.42
CA MET A 57 7.93 4.17 -14.01
C MET A 57 7.80 5.20 -15.14
N MET A 58 8.53 5.03 -16.24
CA MET A 58 8.37 5.83 -17.44
C MET A 58 7.06 5.49 -18.18
N ASN A 59 6.62 4.23 -18.13
CA ASN A 59 5.40 3.78 -18.80
C ASN A 59 4.16 4.17 -17.97
N ALA A 60 3.19 4.80 -18.63
CA ALA A 60 1.92 5.20 -18.01
C ALA A 60 1.09 3.99 -17.56
N GLU A 61 1.10 2.88 -18.31
CA GLU A 61 0.38 1.66 -17.94
C GLU A 61 0.94 1.05 -16.67
N HIS A 62 2.27 0.98 -16.55
CA HIS A 62 2.94 0.45 -15.36
C HIS A 62 2.69 1.33 -14.12
N ARG A 63 2.66 2.65 -14.28
CA ARG A 63 2.25 3.57 -13.21
C ARG A 63 0.82 3.34 -12.76
N LYS A 64 -0.10 3.18 -13.72
CA LYS A 64 -1.51 2.91 -13.42
C LYS A 64 -1.68 1.57 -12.71
N LEU A 65 -1.00 0.52 -13.15
CA LEU A 65 -1.00 -0.77 -12.47
C LEU A 65 -0.46 -0.63 -11.04
N LEU A 66 0.68 0.02 -10.85
CA LEU A 66 1.25 0.24 -9.51
C LEU A 66 0.27 0.97 -8.58
N GLU A 67 -0.40 2.01 -9.09
CA GLU A 67 -1.40 2.78 -8.36
C GLU A 67 -2.63 1.93 -8.03
N GLN A 68 -3.15 1.15 -8.98
CA GLN A 68 -4.29 0.25 -8.74
C GLN A 68 -3.94 -0.80 -7.69
N GLU A 69 -2.78 -1.44 -7.80
CA GLU A 69 -2.33 -2.44 -6.83
C GLU A 69 -2.10 -1.82 -5.46
N MET A 70 -1.61 -0.57 -5.42
CA MET A 70 -1.50 0.20 -4.18
C MET A 70 -2.86 0.42 -3.55
N VAL A 71 -3.82 0.87 -4.34
CA VAL A 71 -5.16 1.20 -3.84
C VAL A 71 -5.85 -0.06 -3.35
N SER A 72 -5.80 -1.15 -4.12
CA SER A 72 -6.45 -2.40 -3.76
C SER A 72 -5.77 -3.07 -2.56
N PHE A 73 -4.42 -3.05 -2.48
CA PHE A 73 -3.71 -3.62 -1.34
C PHE A 73 -3.96 -2.82 -0.06
N LEU A 74 -3.86 -1.48 -0.12
CA LEU A 74 -3.94 -0.62 1.06
C LEU A 74 -5.37 -0.34 1.52
N PHE A 75 -6.29 0.01 0.60
CA PHE A 75 -7.65 0.47 0.95
C PHE A 75 -8.69 -0.61 0.86
N GLU A 76 -8.64 -1.46 -0.16
CA GLU A 76 -9.68 -2.49 -0.29
C GLU A 76 -9.42 -3.63 0.68
N GLY A 77 -8.17 -3.83 1.12
CA GLY A 77 -7.77 -5.02 1.88
C GLY A 77 -8.14 -6.33 1.16
N LYS A 78 -8.60 -6.22 -0.08
CA LYS A 78 -8.88 -7.34 -0.96
C LYS A 78 -7.52 -7.91 -1.26
N ASP A 79 -7.41 -9.21 -1.07
CA ASP A 79 -6.35 -10.03 -1.60
C ASP A 79 -6.14 -9.59 -3.05
N VAL A 80 -5.18 -8.69 -3.27
CA VAL A 80 -4.72 -8.36 -4.61
C VAL A 80 -4.13 -9.69 -5.02
N HIS A 81 -4.91 -10.45 -5.77
CA HIS A 81 -4.58 -11.78 -6.24
C HIS A 81 -3.42 -11.62 -7.22
N ILE A 82 -2.24 -11.39 -6.66
CA ILE A 82 -0.98 -11.57 -7.35
C ILE A 82 -0.94 -13.08 -7.51
N GLU A 83 -0.99 -13.58 -8.74
CA GLU A 83 -1.01 -15.00 -9.12
C GLU A 83 0.22 -15.81 -8.64
N GLY A 84 0.89 -15.41 -7.56
CA GLY A 84 1.98 -16.12 -6.92
C GLY A 84 2.28 -15.70 -5.46
N TYR A 85 1.40 -14.96 -4.76
CA TYR A 85 1.66 -14.61 -3.36
C TYR A 85 0.45 -14.85 -2.45
N THR A 86 0.41 -16.03 -1.83
CA THR A 86 -0.42 -16.31 -0.65
C THR A 86 0.24 -15.62 0.55
N PRO A 87 -0.39 -14.63 1.22
CA PRO A 87 0.10 -14.23 2.53
C PRO A 87 0.00 -15.46 3.43
N GLU A 88 1.14 -15.99 3.89
CA GLU A 88 1.14 -17.03 4.90
C GLU A 88 0.34 -16.49 6.09
N ASP A 89 -0.84 -17.08 6.28
CA ASP A 89 -1.68 -16.92 7.46
C ASP A 89 -0.77 -17.01 8.69
N LYS A 90 -0.50 -15.87 9.32
CA LYS A 90 0.20 -15.83 10.60
C LYS A 90 -0.68 -16.60 11.60
N LYS A 91 -0.37 -17.88 11.77
CA LYS A 91 -0.70 -18.61 12.99
C LYS A 91 0.05 -18.02 14.19
#